data_AF-A0A8S9MP02-F1
#
_entry.id   AF-A0A8S9MP02-F1
#
_cell.length_a   1.000
_cell.length_b   1.000
_cell.length_c   1.000
_cell.angle_alpha   90.00
_cell.angle_beta   90.00
_cell.angle_gamma   90.00
#
_symmetry.space_group_name_H-M   'P 1'
#
loop_
_entity.id
_entity.type
_entity.pdbx_description
1 polymer ?
#
loop_
_entity_poly.entity_id
_entity_poly.type
_entity_poly.pdbx_seq_one_letter_code
_entity_poly.pdbx_strand_id
1 'polypeptide(L)' 'MVEVKDLDAFETMWSIKQHDLAIKERLSKMKLLDSLIAKQEPLADYEEALKKKLIIELMSN' A
#
# COMPACT_ATOMS: atom_id res chain seq x y z
N MET A 1 1.03 -26.00 -28.28
CA MET A 1 0.18 -24.77 -28.29
C MET A 1 -0.72 -24.62 -27.05
N VAL A 2 -0.97 -25.68 -26.26
CA VAL A 2 -1.73 -25.57 -24.99
C VAL A 2 -0.90 -24.92 -23.89
N GLU A 3 0.37 -25.33 -23.72
CA GLU A 3 1.27 -24.81 -22.68
C GLU A 3 1.56 -23.30 -22.74
N VAL A 4 1.58 -22.71 -23.95
CA VAL A 4 1.82 -21.27 -24.12
C VAL A 4 0.65 -20.45 -23.57
N LYS A 5 -0.59 -20.92 -23.79
CA LYS A 5 -1.80 -20.25 -23.28
C LYS A 5 -1.91 -20.33 -21.76
N ASP A 6 -1.44 -21.42 -21.17
CA ASP A 6 -1.45 -21.60 -19.72
C ASP A 6 -0.38 -20.72 -19.04
N LEU A 7 0.79 -20.55 -19.66
CA LEU A 7 1.82 -19.63 -19.20
C LEU A 7 1.34 -18.17 -19.26
N ASP A 8 0.75 -17.75 -20.39
CA ASP A 8 0.22 -16.39 -20.55
C ASP A 8 -0.86 -16.06 -19.49
N ALA A 9 -1.72 -17.05 -19.19
CA ALA A 9 -2.74 -16.92 -18.15
C ALA A 9 -2.12 -16.82 -16.74
N PHE A 10 -1.07 -17.58 -16.46
CA PHE A 10 -0.35 -17.52 -15.20
C PHE A 10 0.37 -16.18 -15.00
N GLU A 11 1.06 -15.67 -16.02
CA GLU A 11 1.72 -14.37 -15.99
C GLU A 11 0.71 -13.22 -15.78
N THR A 12 -0.44 -13.30 -16.44
CA THR A 12 -1.53 -12.35 -16.26
C THR A 12 -2.05 -12.39 -14.81
N MET A 13 -2.32 -13.57 -14.27
CA MET A 13 -2.78 -13.73 -12.89
C MET A 13 -1.75 -13.24 -11.88
N TRP A 14 -0.47 -13.53 -12.10
CA TRP A 14 0.62 -13.07 -11.27
C TRP A 14 0.72 -11.54 -11.25
N SER A 15 0.64 -10.90 -12.42
CA SER A 15 0.66 -9.45 -12.56
C SER A 15 -0.51 -8.79 -11.82
N ILE A 16 -1.72 -9.34 -11.95
CA ILE A 16 -2.91 -8.87 -11.22
C ILE A 16 -2.67 -8.98 -9.71
N LYS A 17 -2.11 -10.10 -9.25
CA LYS A 17 -1.83 -10.33 -7.83
C LYS A 17 -0.79 -9.36 -7.27
N GLN A 18 0.26 -9.06 -8.03
CA GLN A 18 1.27 -8.06 -7.65
C GLN A 18 0.66 -6.66 -7.54
N HIS A 19 -0.18 -6.28 -8.49
CA HIS A 19 -0.89 -5.00 -8.46
C HIS A 19 -1.86 -4.89 -7.28
N ASP A 20 -2.64 -5.95 -7.01
CA ASP A 20 -3.54 -6.02 -5.85
C ASP A 20 -2.77 -5.92 -4.52
N LEU A 21 -1.61 -6.59 -4.41
CA LEU A 21 -0.73 -6.48 -3.25
C LEU A 21 -0.22 -5.05 -3.05
N ALA A 22 0.22 -4.38 -4.12
CA ALA A 22 0.67 -2.99 -4.05
C ALA A 22 -0.45 -2.03 -3.61
N ILE A 23 -1.67 -2.21 -4.13
CA ILE A 23 -2.84 -1.42 -3.70
C ILE A 23 -3.15 -1.69 -2.22
N LYS A 24 -3.14 -2.95 -1.78
CA LYS A 24 -3.41 -3.31 -0.38
C LYS A 24 -2.38 -2.72 0.58
N GLU A 25 -1.11 -2.71 0.19
CA GLU A 25 -0.05 -2.05 0.95
C GLU A 25 -0.31 -0.55 1.08
N ARG A 26 -0.61 0.13 -0.04
CA ARG A 26 -0.96 1.56 -0.05
C ARG A 26 -2.18 1.86 0.82
N LEU A 27 -3.23 1.04 0.72
CA LEU A 27 -4.45 1.19 1.52
C LEU A 27 -4.18 1.00 3.02
N SER A 28 -3.29 0.07 3.38
CA SER A 28 -2.91 -0.17 4.77
C SER A 28 -2.16 1.02 5.36
N LYS A 29 -1.26 1.64 4.58
CA LYS A 29 -0.57 2.89 4.96
C LYS A 29 -1.56 4.06 5.12
N MET A 30 -2.55 4.19 4.24
CA MET A 30 -3.60 5.20 4.36
C MET A 30 -4.43 5.02 5.63
N LYS A 31 -4.88 3.80 5.94
CA LYS A 31 -5.62 3.51 7.18
C LYS A 31 -4.83 3.83 8.44
N LEU A 32 -3.52 3.55 8.44
CA LEU A 32 -2.64 3.90 9.55
C LEU A 32 -2.53 5.42 9.70
N LEU A 33 -2.37 6.15 8.60
CA LEU A 33 -2.34 7.61 8.60
C LEU A 33 -3.65 8.20 9.13
N ASP A 34 -4.80 7.69 8.69
CA ASP A 34 -6.13 8.11 9.18
C ASP A 34 -6.24 7.89 10.69
N SER A 35 -5.74 6.74 11.19
CA SER A 35 -5.73 6.43 12.62
C SER A 35 -4.84 7.39 13.42
N LEU A 36 -3.69 7.79 12.88
CA LEU A 36 -2.80 8.78 13.50
C LEU A 36 -3.42 10.18 13.50
N ILE A 37 -4.14 10.56 12.44
CA ILE A 37 -4.81 11.86 12.34
C ILE A 37 -6.03 11.94 13.26
N ALA A 38 -6.75 10.83 13.45
CA ALA A 38 -7.95 10.76 14.28
C ALA A 38 -7.67 10.77 15.79
N LYS A 39 -6.40 10.62 16.22
CA LYS A 39 -6.05 10.70 17.64
C LYS A 39 -6.37 12.11 18.18
N GLN A 40 -7.11 12.14 19.28
CA GLN A 40 -7.48 13.39 19.96
C GLN A 40 -6.36 13.88 20.90
N GLU A 41 -5.50 12.97 21.34
CA GLU A 41 -4.31 13.29 22.14
C GLU A 41 -3.17 13.77 21.25
N PRO A 42 -2.25 14.62 21.76
CA PRO A 42 -1.04 14.98 21.03
C PRO A 42 -0.24 13.73 20.66
N LEU A 43 0.20 13.66 19.41
CA LEU A 43 1.07 12.59 18.94
C LEU A 43 2.42 12.68 19.65
N ALA A 44 2.96 11.53 20.04
CA ALA A 44 4.34 11.46 20.49
C ALA A 44 5.29 11.79 19.33
N ASP A 45 6.52 12.22 19.63
CA ASP A 45 7.50 12.65 18.61
C ASP A 45 7.72 11.59 17.50
N TYR A 46 7.74 10.31 17.88
CA TYR A 46 7.89 9.21 16.93
C TYR A 46 6.66 9.01 16.03
N GLU A 47 5.46 9.28 16.55
CA GLU A 47 4.21 9.18 15.81
C GLU A 47 4.07 10.34 14.83
N GLU A 48 4.48 11.54 15.22
CA GLU A 48 4.51 12.72 14.35
C GLU A 48 5.56 12.54 13.23
N ALA A 49 6.72 11.97 13.55
CA ALA A 49 7.73 11.61 12.55
C ALA A 49 7.20 10.55 11.57
N LEU A 50 6.53 9.52 12.07
CA LEU A 50 5.91 8.48 11.24
C LEU A 50 4.80 9.06 10.35
N LYS A 51 3.93 9.91 10.89
CA LYS A 51 2.87 10.60 10.15
C LYS A 51 3.44 11.40 8.99
N LYS A 52 4.49 12.21 9.22
CA LYS A 52 5.17 12.97 8.16
C LYS A 52 5.75 12.06 7.09
N LYS A 53 6.40 10.96 7.49
CA LYS A 53 6.95 9.97 6.55
C LYS A 53 5.86 9.34 5.68
N LEU A 54 4.75 8.92 6.28
CA LEU A 54 3.62 8.33 5.56
C LEU A 54 2.98 9.32 4.57
N ILE A 55 2.84 10.59 4.95
CA ILE A 55 2.33 11.64 4.05
C ILE A 55 3.24 11.79 2.83
N ILE A 56 4.56 11.90 3.03
CA ILE A 56 5.52 12.01 1.93
C ILE A 56 5.42 10.79 1.02
N GLU A 57 5.46 9.59 1.59
CA GLU A 57 5.42 8.34 0.84
C GLU A 57 4.13 8.15 0.04
N LEU A 58 2.98 8.57 0.57
CA LEU A 58 1.69 8.47 -0.13
C LEU A 58 1.46 9.53 -1.20
N MET A 59 2.16 10.68 -1.11
CA MET A 59 2.04 11.82 -2.02
C MET A 59 3.11 11.83 -3.13
N SER A 60 4.24 11.16 -2.92
CA SER A 60 5.24 10.89 -3.96
C SER A 60 4.72 9.78 -4.89
N ASN A 61 3.99 10.18 -5.94
CA ASN A 61 3.69 9.31 -7.08
C ASN A 61 4.95 9.04 -7.91
#